data_AF-A0A8S0Y2V4-F1
#
_entry.id   AF-A0A8S0Y2V4-F1
#
_cell.length_a   1.000
_cell.length_b   1.000
_cell.length_c   1.000
_cell.angle_alpha   90.00
_cell.angle_beta   90.00
_cell.angle_gamma   90.00
#
_symmetry.space_group_name_H-M   'P 1'
#
loop_
_entity.id
_entity.type
_entity.pdbx_description
1 polymer ?
#
loop_
_entity_poly.entity_id
_entity_poly.type
_entity_poly.pdbx_seq_one_letter_code
_entity_poly.pdbx_strand_id
1 'polypeptide(L)' 'MLAVKRDTQTSPAFRRRSRFQVGDRVITCNCRLGTVVRTDRDELGEYVVVRLDILPGEFAYDPWDVEKV' A
#
# COMPACT_ATOMS: atom_id res chain seq x y z
N MET A 1 14.72 10.45 29.55
CA MET A 1 14.60 10.72 28.10
C MET A 1 14.74 9.40 27.36
N LEU A 2 13.71 8.98 26.62
CA LEU A 2 13.64 7.70 25.91
C LEU A 2 14.59 7.70 24.70
N ALA A 3 15.43 6.68 24.58
CA ALA A 3 16.14 6.36 23.34
C ALA A 3 15.95 4.88 23.03
N VAL A 4 14.83 4.52 22.40
CA VAL A 4 14.64 3.19 21.83
C VAL A 4 15.25 3.23 20.43
N LYS A 5 16.50 2.79 20.33
CA LYS A 5 17.13 2.42 19.06
C LYS A 5 16.47 1.11 18.60
N ARG A 6 15.62 1.18 17.59
CA ARG A 6 15.12 -0.01 16.89
C ARG A 6 16.15 -0.44 15.87
N ASP A 7 17.14 -1.21 16.32
CA ASP A 7 17.98 -2.01 15.43
C ASP A 7 17.10 -3.11 14.82
N THR A 8 16.44 -2.78 13.71
CA THR A 8 15.66 -3.76 12.95
C THR A 8 16.64 -4.49 12.07
N GLN A 9 17.05 -5.66 12.56
CA GLN A 9 17.92 -6.61 11.90
C GLN A 9 17.40 -6.87 10.48
N THR A 10 18.09 -6.31 9.48
CA THR A 10 17.84 -6.52 8.06
C THR A 10 18.22 -7.95 7.71
N SER A 11 17.33 -8.90 7.96
CA SER A 11 17.29 -10.14 7.17
C SER A 11 17.19 -9.75 5.69
N PRO A 12 17.74 -10.51 4.74
CA PRO A 12 17.46 -10.32 3.33
C PRO A 12 16.03 -10.81 3.11
N ALA A 13 15.06 -10.07 3.64
CA ALA A 13 13.68 -10.20 3.25
C ALA A 13 13.73 -9.99 1.75
N PHE A 14 13.52 -11.09 1.02
CA PHE A 14 13.06 -11.08 -0.35
C PHE A 14 12.19 -9.85 -0.47
N ARG A 15 12.72 -8.77 -1.07
CA ARG A 15 11.91 -7.58 -1.33
C ARG A 15 10.96 -8.07 -2.40
N ARG A 16 9.88 -8.73 -1.99
CA ARG A 16 8.68 -8.86 -2.79
C ARG A 16 8.37 -7.40 -3.09
N ARG A 17 8.79 -6.95 -4.28
CA ARG A 17 8.45 -5.62 -4.74
C ARG A 17 6.94 -5.56 -4.57
N SER A 18 6.47 -4.58 -3.81
CA SER A 18 5.05 -4.36 -3.68
C SER A 18 4.45 -4.43 -5.08
N ARG A 19 3.36 -5.20 -5.23
CA ARG A 19 2.72 -5.42 -6.54
C ARG A 19 2.32 -4.10 -7.21
N PHE A 20 2.22 -3.04 -6.41
CA PHE A 20 1.78 -1.72 -6.79
C PHE A 20 2.89 -0.70 -6.58
N GLN A 21 2.90 0.31 -7.44
CA GLN A 21 3.77 1.48 -7.33
C GLN A 21 2.92 2.75 -7.28
N VAL A 22 3.46 3.80 -6.65
CA VAL A 22 2.80 5.12 -6.63
C VAL A 22 2.62 5.61 -8.07
N GLY A 23 1.41 6.03 -8.40
CA GLY A 23 0.99 6.42 -9.75
C GLY A 23 0.28 5.32 -10.53
N ASP A 24 0.34 4.06 -10.09
CA ASP A 24 -0.39 2.97 -10.75
C ASP A 24 -1.90 3.20 -10.70
N ARG A 25 -2.56 2.92 -11.83
CA ARG A 25 -4.02 2.85 -11.90
C ARG A 25 -4.49 1.51 -11.36
N VAL A 26 -5.46 1.55 -10.48
CA VAL A 26 -6.05 0.36 -9.88
C VAL A 26 -7.57 0.42 -9.93
N ILE A 27 -8.18 -0.75 -9.99
CA ILE A 27 -9.59 -0.95 -9.77
C ILE A 27 -9.79 -1.70 -8.46
N THR A 28 -10.66 -1.17 -7.62
CA THR A 28 -11.05 -1.78 -6.35
C THR A 28 -12.14 -2.81 -6.57
N CYS A 29 -12.35 -3.72 -5.61
CA CYS A 29 -13.34 -4.79 -5.67
C CYS A 29 -14.80 -4.35 -5.96
N ASN A 30 -15.14 -3.08 -5.71
CA ASN A 30 -16.44 -2.50 -6.04
C ASN A 30 -16.45 -1.76 -7.40
N CYS A 31 -15.53 -2.13 -8.29
CA CYS A 31 -15.34 -1.58 -9.63
C CYS A 31 -15.05 -0.07 -9.68
N ARG A 32 -14.49 0.50 -8.60
CA ARG A 32 -14.09 1.92 -8.59
C ARG A 32 -12.64 2.06 -8.98
N LEU A 33 -12.40 2.96 -9.94
CA LEU A 33 -11.07 3.36 -10.38
C LEU A 33 -10.43 4.32 -9.38
N GLY A 34 -9.12 4.18 -9.25
CA GLY A 34 -8.31 5.10 -8.48
C GLY A 34 -6.83 5.02 -8.86
N THR A 35 -6.04 5.80 -8.15
CA THR A 35 -4.59 5.85 -8.32
C THR A 35 -3.91 5.56 -6.99
N VAL A 36 -2.89 4.70 -7.02
CA VAL A 36 -2.05 4.43 -5.85
C VAL A 36 -1.26 5.69 -5.52
N VAL A 37 -1.47 6.23 -4.32
CA VAL A 37 -0.76 7.44 -3.84
C VAL A 37 0.33 7.10 -2.83
N ARG A 38 0.21 5.96 -2.14
CA ARG A 38 1.19 5.47 -1.18
C ARG A 38 1.10 3.96 -1.07
N THR A 39 2.24 3.31 -0.82
CA THR A 39 2.32 1.89 -0.46
C THR A 39 3.12 1.80 0.83
N ASP A 40 2.63 1.07 1.82
CA ASP A 40 3.30 0.96 3.11
C ASP A 40 3.06 -0.43 3.72
N ARG A 41 3.69 -0.71 4.86
CA ARG A 41 3.63 -2.00 5.52
C ARG A 41 3.52 -1.82 7.03
N ASP A 42 2.60 -2.55 7.64
CA ASP A 42 2.41 -2.60 9.09
C ASP A 42 2.63 -4.01 9.65
N GLU A 43 2.18 -4.25 10.88
CA GLU A 43 2.27 -5.54 11.57
C GLU A 43 1.39 -6.63 10.94
N LEU A 44 0.34 -6.25 10.20
CA LEU A 44 -0.60 -7.16 9.53
C LEU A 44 -0.15 -7.51 8.11
N GLY A 45 0.51 -6.58 7.41
CA GLY A 45 0.99 -6.83 6.05
C GLY A 45 1.28 -5.57 5.26
N GLU A 46 1.44 -5.74 3.95
CA GLU A 46 1.51 -4.62 3.01
C GLU A 46 0.09 -4.09 2.77
N TYR A 47 -0.06 -2.77 2.69
CA TYR A 47 -1.30 -2.13 2.30
C TYR A 47 -1.03 -1.03 1.27
N VAL A 48 -2.02 -0.76 0.42
CA VAL A 48 -1.95 0.27 -0.61
C VAL A 48 -2.96 1.36 -0.33
N VAL A 49 -2.53 2.60 -0.42
CA VAL A 49 -3.41 3.76 -0.28
C VAL A 49 -3.76 4.24 -1.68
N VAL A 50 -5.05 4.27 -1.96
CA VAL A 50 -5.62 4.62 -3.26
C VAL A 50 -6.45 5.87 -3.11
N ARG A 51 -6.21 6.85 -3.99
CA ARG A 51 -7.12 7.98 -4.20
C ARG A 51 -8.14 7.59 -5.25
N LEU A 52 -9.41 7.50 -4.86
CA LEU A 52 -10.49 7.14 -5.77
C LEU A 52 -10.86 8.33 -6.66
N ASP A 53 -11.22 8.04 -7.92
CA ASP A 53 -11.63 9.09 -8.85
C ASP A 53 -13.04 9.64 -8.52
N ILE A 54 -13.89 8.79 -7.93
CA ILE A 54 -15.30 9.11 -7.67
C ILE A 54 -15.56 9.80 -6.33
N LEU A 55 -14.61 9.70 -5.39
CA LEU A 55 -14.78 10.18 -4.02
C LEU A 55 -13.54 10.99 -3.61
N PRO A 56 -13.72 12.17 -3.01
CA PRO A 56 -12.60 12.90 -2.43
C PRO A 56 -12.07 12.10 -1.23
N GLY A 57 -10.79 11.72 -1.27
CA GLY A 57 -10.13 11.06 -0.16
C GLY A 57 -9.11 10.01 -0.57
N GLU A 58 -8.37 9.53 0.42
CA GLU A 58 -7.38 8.47 0.29
C GLU A 58 -7.82 7.30 1.17
N PHE A 59 -7.84 6.10 0.61
CA PHE A 59 -8.38 4.91 1.27
C PHE A 59 -7.33 3.81 1.24
N ALA A 60 -7.10 3.17 2.38
CA ALA A 60 -6.20 2.03 2.49
C ALA A 60 -6.95 0.75 2.07
N TYR A 61 -6.31 -0.04 1.24
CA TYR A 61 -6.78 -1.33 0.75
C TYR A 61 -5.71 -2.38 0.95
N ASP A 62 -6.16 -3.62 1.13
CA ASP A 62 -5.27 -4.77 1.02
C ASP A 62 -4.88 -4.96 -0.48
N PRO A 63 -3.61 -5.27 -0.79
CA PRO A 63 -3.15 -5.59 -2.14
C PRO A 63 -3.93 -6.72 -2.84
N TRP A 64 -4.64 -7.56 -2.10
CA TRP A 64 -5.50 -8.62 -2.62
C TRP A 64 -6.90 -8.14 -3.02
N ASP A 65 -7.34 -6.97 -2.56
CA ASP A 65 -8.66 -6.39 -2.83
C ASP A 65 -8.67 -5.39 -4.01
N VAL A 66 -7.50 -5.19 -4.62
CA VAL A 66 -7.29 -4.27 -5.74
C VAL A 66 -6.57 -4.97 -6.89
N GLU A 67 -6.93 -4.59 -8.11
CA GLU A 67 -6.27 -5.06 -9.33
C GLU A 67 -5.66 -3.89 -10.08
N LYS A 68 -4.47 -4.12 -10.65
CA LYS A 68 -3.81 -3.13 -11.50
C LYS A 68 -4.46 -3.13 -12.89
N VAL A 69 -4.69 -1.94 -13.43
CA VAL A 69 -5.20 -1.71 -14.79
C VAL A 69 -4.03 -1.56 -15.77
#